data_AF-A0A0R1L7C0-F1
#
_entry.id   AF-A0A0R1L7C0-F1
#
_cell.length_a   1.000
_cell.length_b   1.000
_cell.length_c   1.000
_cell.angle_alpha   90.00
_cell.angle_beta   90.00
_cell.angle_gamma   90.00
#
_symmetry.space_group_name_H-M   'P 1'
#
loop_
_entity.id
_entity.type
_entity.pdbx_description
1 polymer ?
#
loop_
_entity_poly.entity_id
_entity_poly.type
_entity_poly.pdbx_seq_one_letter_code
_entity_poly.pdbx_strand_id
1 'polypeptide(L)' 'MTHLVVVAPITHAVNNSLRESGFLIRVNNEKIDGFVNPLQFFTYDFQSRHAEFVSLLDTPSFVQAKQTITDILN' A
#
# COMPACT_ATOMS: atom_id res chain seq x y z
N MET A 1 18.53 -0.75 14.62
CA MET A 1 17.47 -0.47 13.64
C MET A 1 16.20 -0.18 14.41
N THR A 2 15.35 0.73 13.94
CA THR A 2 14.00 0.93 14.51
C THR A 2 13.09 -0.15 13.94
N HIS A 3 12.27 -0.83 14.75
CA HIS A 3 11.33 -1.86 14.27
C HIS A 3 10.14 -1.26 13.49
N LEU A 4 10.29 -0.03 12.99
CA LEU A 4 9.25 0.79 12.39
C LEU A 4 9.30 0.69 10.87
N VAL A 5 8.14 0.53 10.26
CA VAL A 5 7.97 0.48 8.80
C VAL A 5 6.86 1.42 8.37
N VAL A 6 7.04 2.07 7.23
CA VAL A 6 5.96 2.76 6.52
C VAL A 6 5.13 1.71 5.78
N VAL A 7 3.82 1.78 5.95
CA VAL A 7 2.88 0.85 5.34
C VAL A 7 1.70 1.62 4.77
N ALA A 8 1.16 1.11 3.66
CA ALA A 8 -0.07 1.60 3.05
C ALA A 8 -1.10 0.45 3.05
N PRO A 9 -2.32 0.67 3.52
CA PRO A 9 -3.32 -0.39 3.62
C PRO A 9 -3.78 -0.87 2.24
N ILE A 10 -4.18 -2.13 2.17
CA ILE A 10 -4.90 -2.68 1.02
C ILE A 10 -6.40 -2.56 1.30
N THR A 11 -7.14 -1.96 0.38
CA THR A 11 -8.58 -1.75 0.50
C THR A 11 -9.32 -2.40 -0.66
N HIS A 12 -10.49 -2.97 -0.37
CA HIS A 12 -11.42 -3.42 -1.40
C HIS A 12 -12.31 -2.23 -1.74
N ALA A 13 -11.88 -1.44 -2.72
CA ALA A 13 -12.49 -0.20 -3.17
C ALA A 13 -13.86 -0.42 -3.87
N VAL A 14 -14.83 -1.03 -3.18
CA VAL A 14 -16.22 -1.19 -3.65
C VAL A 14 -16.88 0.19 -3.61
N ASN A 15 -17.30 0.69 -4.78
CA ASN A 15 -17.90 2.02 -4.97
C ASN A 15 -16.99 3.21 -4.59
N ASN A 16 -15.67 3.10 -4.78
CA ASN A 16 -14.76 4.20 -4.52
C ASN A 16 -14.49 5.03 -5.78
N SER A 17 -14.94 6.28 -5.81
CA SER A 17 -14.65 7.25 -6.88
C SER A 17 -13.14 7.52 -7.07
N LEU A 18 -12.32 7.24 -6.06
CA LEU A 18 -10.85 7.34 -6.13
C LEU A 18 -10.21 6.23 -6.97
N ARG A 19 -10.95 5.21 -7.40
CA ARG A 19 -10.42 4.25 -8.38
C ARG A 19 -10.08 4.94 -9.71
N GLU A 20 -10.88 5.91 -10.10
CA GLU A 20 -10.70 6.63 -11.37
C GLU A 20 -9.62 7.70 -11.29
N SER A 21 -9.21 8.11 -10.09
CA SER A 21 -8.22 9.16 -9.89
C SER A 21 -6.77 8.69 -10.10
N GLY A 22 -6.53 7.40 -10.26
CA GLY A 22 -5.18 6.83 -10.41
C GLY A 22 -4.33 6.80 -9.13
N PHE A 23 -4.89 7.20 -7.98
CA PHE A 23 -4.20 7.19 -6.68
C PHE A 23 -4.24 5.81 -6.00
N LEU A 24 -5.24 4.99 -6.33
CA LEU A 24 -5.35 3.60 -5.84
C LEU A 24 -4.66 2.65 -6.80
N ILE A 25 -3.74 1.84 -6.28
CA ILE A 25 -2.84 1.00 -7.10
C ILE A 25 -3.29 -0.45 -6.97
N ARG A 26 -3.69 -1.05 -8.09
CA ARG A 26 -4.17 -2.43 -8.11
C ARG A 26 -3.07 -3.38 -7.67
N VAL A 27 -3.39 -4.30 -6.76
CA VAL A 27 -2.51 -5.42 -6.43
C VAL A 27 -2.68 -6.49 -7.50
N ASN A 28 -1.61 -6.76 -8.25
CA ASN A 28 -1.59 -7.75 -9.33
C ASN A 28 -0.95 -9.07 -8.83
N ASN A 29 -1.63 -9.76 -7.91
CA ASN A 29 -1.21 -11.10 -7.50
C ASN A 29 -2.42 -12.00 -7.23
N GLU A 30 -2.19 -13.31 -7.17
CA GLU A 30 -3.26 -14.32 -7.00
C GLU A 30 -3.72 -14.48 -5.55
N LYS A 31 -2.94 -13.99 -4.57
CA LYS A 31 -3.19 -14.22 -3.13
C LYS A 31 -3.99 -13.11 -2.47
N ILE A 32 -3.96 -11.90 -3.02
CA ILE A 32 -4.50 -10.68 -2.43
C ILE A 32 -5.29 -9.95 -3.51
N ASP A 33 -6.60 -9.84 -3.30
CA ASP A 33 -7.43 -8.91 -4.04
C ASP A 33 -7.41 -7.52 -3.38
N GLY A 34 -7.50 -6.46 -4.19
CA GLY A 34 -7.67 -5.11 -3.70
C GLY A 34 -6.68 -4.11 -4.30
N PHE A 35 -6.62 -2.95 -3.65
CA PHE A 35 -5.83 -1.80 -4.08
C PHE A 35 -5.02 -1.29 -2.91
N VAL A 36 -3.73 -1.09 -3.11
CA VAL A 36 -2.91 -0.29 -2.20
C VAL A 36 -3.52 1.11 -2.16
N ASN A 37 -3.73 1.64 -0.96
CA ASN A 37 -4.21 3.01 -0.72
C ASN A 37 -3.10 3.86 -0.09
N PRO A 38 -2.24 4.48 -0.91
CA PRO A 38 -1.13 5.30 -0.40
C PRO A 38 -1.60 6.56 0.33
N LEU A 39 -2.84 7.01 0.13
CA LEU A 39 -3.40 8.19 0.81
C LEU A 39 -3.58 7.97 2.31
N GLN A 40 -3.58 6.72 2.76
CA GLN A 40 -3.75 6.32 4.16
C GLN A 40 -2.50 5.65 4.71
N PHE A 41 -1.30 6.12 4.32
CA PHE A 41 -0.06 5.55 4.82
C PHE A 41 0.21 5.92 6.29
N PHE A 42 0.88 5.03 7.02
CA PHE A 42 1.26 5.22 8.41
C PHE A 42 2.54 4.46 8.74
N THR A 43 3.17 4.83 9.85
CA THR A 43 4.33 4.11 10.40
C THR A 43 3.87 3.19 11.52
N TYR A 44 4.17 1.89 11.45
CA TYR A 44 3.91 0.94 12.54
C TYR A 44 5.14 0.12 12.90
N ASP A 45 5.17 -0.36 14.14
CA ASP A 45 6.13 -1.37 14.59
C ASP A 45 5.66 -2.76 14.10
N PHE A 46 6.37 -3.33 13.14
CA PHE A 46 5.97 -4.60 12.51
C PHE A 46 6.09 -5.80 13.44
N GLN A 47 6.98 -5.73 14.44
CA GLN A 47 7.20 -6.81 15.39
C GLN A 47 6.07 -6.85 16.43
N SER A 48 5.69 -5.69 16.97
CA SER A 48 4.56 -5.58 17.92
C SER A 48 3.21 -5.96 17.30
N ARG A 49 3.08 -5.82 15.98
CA ARG A 49 1.89 -6.17 15.21
C ARG A 49 1.92 -7.58 14.64
N HIS A 50 2.97 -8.36 14.91
CA HIS A 50 3.14 -9.72 14.40
C HIS A 50 2.95 -9.80 12.87
N ALA A 51 3.58 -8.89 12.13
CA ALA A 51 3.46 -8.88 10.67
C ALA A 51 4.03 -10.18 10.06
N GLU A 52 3.26 -10.79 9.17
CA GLU A 52 3.65 -12.01 8.47
C GLU A 52 3.80 -11.75 6.97
N PHE A 53 4.74 -12.47 6.35
CA PHE A 53 4.95 -12.39 4.91
C PHE A 53 3.88 -13.19 4.16
N VAL A 54 3.17 -12.54 3.23
CA VAL A 54 2.14 -13.18 2.38
C VAL A 54 2.61 -13.31 0.92
N SER A 55 3.09 -12.20 0.35
CA SER A 55 3.63 -12.13 -1.00
C SER A 55 4.45 -10.86 -1.21
N LEU A 56 5.01 -10.70 -2.42
CA LEU A 56 5.59 -9.45 -2.88
C LEU A 56 4.61 -8.71 -3.80
N LEU A 57 4.71 -7.38 -3.81
CA LEU A 57 4.08 -6.51 -4.80
C LEU A 57 4.99 -6.43 -6.02
N ASP A 58 4.42 -6.37 -7.22
CA ASP A 58 5.22 -6.20 -8.44
C ASP A 58 5.93 -4.83 -8.46
N THR A 59 7.09 -4.78 -9.14
CA THR A 59 7.94 -3.58 -9.17
C THR A 59 7.20 -2.33 -9.67
N PRO A 60 6.44 -2.36 -10.78
CA PRO A 60 5.65 -1.20 -11.23
C PRO A 60 4.72 -0.66 -10.14
N SER A 61 3.91 -1.53 -9.52
CA SER A 61 2.97 -1.13 -8.48
C SER A 61 3.69 -0.57 -7.24
N PHE A 62 4.83 -1.15 -6.85
CA PHE A 62 5.66 -0.63 -5.76
C PHE A 62 6.23 0.76 -6.05
N VAL A 63 6.79 0.97 -7.24
CA VAL A 63 7.33 2.27 -7.66
C VAL A 63 6.25 3.34 -7.64
N GLN A 64 5.06 3.02 -8.15
CA GLN A 64 3.91 3.92 -8.13
C GLN A 64 3.51 4.27 -6.69
N ALA A 65 3.41 3.29 -5.78
CA ALA A 65 3.01 3.52 -4.39
C ALA A 65 4.01 4.43 -3.66
N LYS A 66 5.31 4.15 -3.84
CA LYS A 66 6.38 4.98 -3.28
C LYS A 66 6.33 6.41 -3.82
N GLN A 67 6.12 6.59 -5.13
CA GLN A 67 6.04 7.91 -5.73
C GLN A 67 4.84 8.68 -5.18
N THR A 68 3.66 8.06 -5.12
CA THR A 68 2.46 8.71 -4.55
C THR A 68 2.67 9.14 -3.09
N ILE A 69 3.29 8.31 -2.24
CA ILE A 69 3.62 8.71 -0.86
C ILE A 69 4.59 9.89 -0.86
N THR A 70 5.60 9.87 -1.72
CA THR A 70 6.59 10.95 -1.84
C THR A 70 5.93 12.26 -2.29
N ASP A 71 4.99 12.20 -3.23
CA ASP A 71 4.25 13.37 -3.72
C ASP A 71 3.31 13.96 -2.66
N ILE A 72 2.77 13.14 -1.74
CA ILE A 72 1.95 13.64 -0.61
C ILE A 72 2.80 14.38 0.42
N LEU A 73 4.07 14.01 0.56
CA LEU A 73 4.98 14.59 1.55
C LEU A 73 5.64 15.90 1.10
N ASN A 74 5.61 16.20 -0.20
CA ASN A 74 6.19 17.41 -0.80
C ASN A 74 5.12 18.47 -1.10
#